data_AF-A0A378I7C0-F1
#
_entry.id   AF-A0A378I7C0-F1
#
_cell.length_a   1.000
_cell.length_b   1.000
_cell.length_c   1.000
_cell.angle_alpha   90.00
_cell.angle_beta   90.00
_cell.angle_gamma   90.00
#
_symmetry.space_group_name_H-M   'P 1'
#
loop_
_entity.id
_entity.type
_entity.pdbx_description
1 polymer ?
#
loop_
_entity_poly.entity_id
_entity_poly.type
_entity_poly.pdbx_seq_one_letter_code
_entity_poly.pdbx_strand_id
1 'polypeptide(L)'
;MSFLNKLPVFLLSYSAAVSAFNFNHLVGVDYQPNHYAGNVALNNHDVFIVGNDGAGTPISNVYMELLQLREAGFSTVRSYQTTIYSWAEIINQAHALGMKVIYEAVIPQQPADSPVSGACPVPSAGQGYIPCAQATLNAVIARVGKSVFNDTVILVFAGHENYCEAGNVIPPCNNPGVSNITYLTSAVTALQSSLTAAGLATPVSSALVSGNLVTPSVAITNDMITLANSYSPTAPLAFDPYPFQWGVPVASSVWTPPLSTNNQAQNSLAWDYLRVVGSANPPALPAAAQQPFYTPGRVLMSAETGWATAGSTGEYACNSPGPCAPSVANAAAYYQALYQAGTANFVAASGYAIAVLAFEAYDEPNKGSTSAEGHYGLFDANCVQKAAGMVPVNKIVSSKACQGYSNGSLLTIVGFGHPYTLAIRQTNPATGVPVTITASSAGKPGPSDATWPQYLLFPGATITIRGTPSCTSTVQSIVNGHITFSGTCNCPNDNLNNCYY
;
A
#
# COMPACT_ATOMS: atom_id res chain seq x y z
N MET A 1 -22.01 7.01 68.85
CA MET A 1 -22.25 7.43 67.44
C MET A 1 -21.14 8.40 67.09
N SER A 2 -20.34 8.32 66.04
CA SER A 2 -20.01 7.33 65.01
C SER A 2 -18.61 7.76 64.55
N PHE A 3 -17.63 6.85 64.60
CA PHE A 3 -16.32 7.05 63.96
C PHE A 3 -16.44 6.52 62.53
N LEU A 4 -16.33 7.40 61.53
CA LEU A 4 -16.26 7.00 60.12
C LEU A 4 -14.81 7.14 59.63
N ASN A 5 -14.20 5.99 59.38
CA ASN A 5 -12.86 5.82 58.81
C ASN A 5 -12.77 6.44 57.41
N LYS A 6 -11.73 7.23 57.17
CA LYS A 6 -11.27 7.60 55.84
C LYS A 6 -10.48 6.43 55.24
N LEU A 7 -11.04 5.73 54.27
CA LEU A 7 -10.28 4.81 53.41
C LEU A 7 -9.63 5.61 52.27
N PRO A 8 -8.34 5.40 51.97
CA PRO A 8 -7.70 5.99 50.81
C PRO A 8 -8.25 5.37 49.53
N VAL A 9 -8.65 6.22 48.58
CA VAL A 9 -9.01 5.81 47.22
C VAL A 9 -7.72 5.41 46.51
N PHE A 10 -7.48 4.11 46.38
CA PHE A 10 -6.48 3.58 45.46
C PHE A 10 -7.01 3.70 44.03
N LEU A 11 -6.55 4.71 43.30
CA LEU A 11 -6.67 4.76 41.84
C LEU A 11 -5.72 3.71 41.26
N LEU A 12 -6.26 2.53 40.95
CA LEU A 12 -5.60 1.55 40.10
C LEU A 12 -5.56 2.11 38.67
N SER A 13 -4.44 2.70 38.29
CA SER A 13 -4.13 3.01 36.90
C SER A 13 -3.97 1.70 36.14
N TYR A 14 -5.03 1.26 35.47
CA TYR A 14 -4.95 0.13 34.54
C TYR A 14 -4.27 0.63 33.26
N SER A 15 -2.94 0.53 33.21
CA SER A 15 -2.21 0.61 31.94
C SER A 15 -2.57 -0.67 31.19
N ALA A 16 -3.54 -0.60 30.28
CA ALA A 16 -3.75 -1.66 29.31
C ALA A 16 -2.42 -1.83 28.55
N ALA A 17 -1.66 -2.86 28.88
CA ALA A 17 -0.53 -3.27 28.07
C ALA A 17 -1.10 -3.69 26.72
N VAL A 18 -1.00 -2.81 25.73
CA VAL A 18 -1.30 -3.15 24.34
C VAL A 18 -0.32 -4.25 23.98
N SER A 19 -0.79 -5.50 23.88
CA SER A 19 0.06 -6.60 23.47
C SER A 19 0.56 -6.32 22.06
N ALA A 20 1.85 -6.50 21.82
CA ALA A 20 2.42 -6.33 20.48
C ALA A 20 1.66 -7.21 19.46
N PHE A 21 1.44 -6.67 18.26
CA PHE A 21 0.82 -7.41 17.17
C PHE A 21 1.69 -8.62 16.79
N ASN A 22 1.06 -9.78 16.58
CA ASN A 22 1.77 -10.98 16.16
C ASN A 22 1.78 -11.08 14.64
N PHE A 23 2.96 -10.88 14.03
CA PHE A 23 3.14 -11.01 12.58
C PHE A 23 3.24 -12.46 12.11
N ASN A 24 3.37 -13.44 13.02
CA ASN A 24 3.55 -14.82 12.60
C ASN A 24 2.32 -15.34 11.85
N HIS A 25 2.56 -15.98 10.71
CA HIS A 25 1.60 -16.46 9.73
C HIS A 25 0.69 -15.36 9.15
N LEU A 26 1.11 -14.09 9.20
CA LEU A 26 0.37 -13.01 8.56
C LEU A 26 0.38 -13.21 7.03
N VAL A 27 -0.81 -13.09 6.45
CA VAL A 27 -1.03 -13.03 5.00
C VAL A 27 -1.71 -11.70 4.70
N GLY A 28 -0.97 -10.80 4.05
CA GLY A 28 -1.44 -9.50 3.57
C GLY A 28 -1.22 -9.36 2.07
N VAL A 29 -1.45 -8.15 1.57
CA VAL A 29 -1.33 -7.81 0.15
C VAL A 29 -0.83 -6.37 -0.01
N ASP A 30 0.02 -6.15 -0.99
CA ASP A 30 0.42 -4.80 -1.42
C ASP A 30 -0.71 -4.18 -2.22
N TYR A 31 -1.15 -3.00 -1.79
CA TYR A 31 -2.35 -2.35 -2.27
C TYR A 31 -2.07 -0.88 -2.60
N GLN A 32 -2.40 -0.54 -3.84
CA GLN A 32 -2.28 0.77 -4.44
C GLN A 32 -3.64 1.13 -5.05
N PRO A 33 -4.31 2.22 -4.60
CA PRO A 33 -5.61 2.64 -5.11
C PRO A 33 -5.55 3.28 -6.51
N ASN A 34 -4.35 3.47 -7.07
CA ASN A 34 -4.05 4.07 -8.38
C ASN A 34 -3.78 3.01 -9.46
N HIS A 35 -4.55 1.92 -9.46
CA HIS A 35 -4.37 0.75 -10.33
C HIS A 35 -5.16 0.82 -11.66
N TYR A 36 -5.75 1.96 -12.02
CA TYR A 36 -6.69 2.04 -13.15
C TYR A 36 -5.96 2.01 -14.50
N ALA A 37 -6.60 1.51 -15.55
CA ALA A 37 -5.96 1.42 -16.86
C ALA A 37 -5.92 2.78 -17.61
N GLY A 38 -4.81 3.01 -18.32
CA GLY A 38 -4.59 4.20 -19.14
C GLY A 38 -3.84 5.32 -18.41
N ASN A 39 -3.25 6.26 -19.17
CA ASN A 39 -2.68 7.49 -18.60
C ASN A 39 -3.81 8.47 -18.25
N VAL A 40 -4.76 8.01 -17.46
CA VAL A 40 -5.91 8.78 -17.00
C VAL A 40 -5.52 9.52 -15.75
N ALA A 41 -6.01 10.75 -15.60
CA ALA A 41 -5.73 11.58 -14.43
C ALA A 41 -5.98 10.84 -13.11
N LEU A 42 -6.90 9.85 -13.10
CA LEU A 42 -7.15 8.94 -11.98
C LEU A 42 -5.85 8.43 -11.36
N ASN A 43 -4.89 7.93 -12.13
CA ASN A 43 -3.69 7.35 -11.53
C ASN A 43 -2.71 8.37 -10.90
N ASN A 44 -2.95 9.67 -11.07
CA ASN A 44 -2.25 10.74 -10.34
C ASN A 44 -2.93 11.09 -9.02
N HIS A 45 -4.00 10.38 -8.67
CA HIS A 45 -4.84 10.65 -7.52
C HIS A 45 -5.17 9.35 -6.79
N ASP A 46 -4.86 9.34 -5.51
CA ASP A 46 -4.88 8.11 -4.71
C ASP A 46 -6.28 7.75 -4.21
N VAL A 47 -7.26 8.67 -4.25
CA VAL A 47 -8.60 8.47 -3.68
C VAL A 47 -9.64 9.26 -4.45
N PHE A 48 -10.75 8.60 -4.79
CA PHE A 48 -11.89 9.20 -5.48
C PHE A 48 -13.16 9.11 -4.66
N ILE A 49 -14.07 10.08 -4.83
CA ILE A 49 -15.40 10.06 -4.20
C ILE A 49 -16.48 10.06 -5.27
N VAL A 50 -17.46 9.15 -5.13
CA VAL A 50 -18.64 9.06 -6.02
C VAL A 50 -19.89 9.69 -5.40
N GLY A 51 -19.92 9.87 -4.09
CA GLY A 51 -21.14 10.27 -3.39
C GLY A 51 -20.92 10.34 -1.89
N ASN A 52 -21.92 10.84 -1.18
CA ASN A 52 -22.06 10.59 0.25
C ASN A 52 -23.17 9.56 0.49
N ASP A 53 -23.04 8.77 1.55
CA ASP A 53 -24.10 7.89 2.03
C ASP A 53 -25.24 8.67 2.73
N GLY A 54 -26.25 7.94 3.21
CA GLY A 54 -27.40 8.54 3.91
C GLY A 54 -27.05 9.24 5.24
N ALA A 55 -25.85 9.00 5.80
CA ALA A 55 -25.33 9.68 6.99
C ALA A 55 -24.41 10.87 6.63
N GLY A 56 -24.13 11.09 5.34
CA GLY A 56 -23.25 12.15 4.86
C GLY A 56 -21.77 11.74 4.78
N THR A 57 -21.43 10.47 4.94
CA THR A 57 -20.06 9.95 4.85
C THR A 57 -19.66 9.77 3.38
N PRO A 58 -18.47 10.24 2.95
CA PRO A 58 -17.99 10.00 1.59
C PRO A 58 -17.86 8.52 1.25
N ILE A 59 -18.25 8.18 0.02
CA ILE A 59 -18.13 6.85 -0.56
C ILE A 59 -16.93 6.87 -1.51
N SER A 60 -15.84 6.21 -1.11
CA SER A 60 -14.60 6.16 -1.88
C SER A 60 -14.38 4.83 -2.60
N ASN A 61 -13.46 4.84 -3.58
CA ASN A 61 -12.98 3.61 -4.21
C ASN A 61 -12.27 2.70 -3.20
N VAL A 62 -11.50 3.30 -2.28
CA VAL A 62 -10.71 2.61 -1.25
C VAL A 62 -11.57 1.68 -0.40
N TYR A 63 -12.75 2.11 0.07
CA TYR A 63 -13.61 1.22 0.85
C TYR A 63 -14.03 -0.03 0.07
N MET A 64 -14.39 0.12 -1.22
CA MET A 64 -14.86 -1.00 -2.04
C MET A 64 -13.73 -1.94 -2.46
N GLU A 65 -12.54 -1.40 -2.70
CA GLU A 65 -11.31 -2.16 -2.96
C GLU A 65 -10.90 -2.95 -1.71
N LEU A 66 -10.78 -2.31 -0.54
CA LEU A 66 -10.47 -2.98 0.73
C LEU A 66 -11.54 -4.02 1.11
N LEU A 67 -12.81 -3.74 0.86
CA LEU A 67 -13.89 -4.72 1.08
C LEU A 67 -13.66 -5.99 0.23
N GLN A 68 -13.30 -5.82 -1.05
CA GLN A 68 -12.99 -6.94 -1.93
C GLN A 68 -11.78 -7.74 -1.41
N LEU A 69 -10.71 -7.06 -0.99
CA LEU A 69 -9.52 -7.72 -0.44
C LEU A 69 -9.84 -8.47 0.86
N ARG A 70 -10.69 -7.90 1.72
CA ARG A 70 -11.20 -8.60 2.92
C ARG A 70 -11.99 -9.85 2.56
N GLU A 71 -12.89 -9.75 1.59
CA GLU A 71 -13.68 -10.89 1.11
C GLU A 71 -12.80 -11.94 0.42
N ALA A 72 -11.68 -11.52 -0.18
CA ALA A 72 -10.63 -12.38 -0.72
C ALA A 72 -9.81 -13.11 0.37
N GLY A 73 -10.03 -12.76 1.65
CA GLY A 73 -9.41 -13.39 2.82
C GLY A 73 -8.17 -12.69 3.33
N PHE A 74 -7.81 -11.52 2.79
CA PHE A 74 -6.75 -10.71 3.34
C PHE A 74 -7.23 -9.97 4.60
N SER A 75 -6.35 -9.89 5.60
CA SER A 75 -6.62 -9.16 6.85
C SER A 75 -5.78 -7.89 6.99
N THR A 76 -4.75 -7.74 6.15
CA THR A 76 -3.76 -6.67 6.22
C THR A 76 -3.44 -6.18 4.81
N VAL A 77 -3.32 -4.87 4.66
CA VAL A 77 -2.80 -4.25 3.42
C VAL A 77 -1.54 -3.44 3.72
N ARG A 78 -0.62 -3.38 2.76
CA ARG A 78 0.49 -2.41 2.71
C ARG A 78 0.22 -1.44 1.58
N SER A 79 0.63 -0.18 1.74
CA SER A 79 0.52 0.82 0.67
C SER A 79 1.73 1.75 0.66
N TYR A 80 1.90 2.51 -0.42
CA TYR A 80 3.06 3.37 -0.68
C TYR A 80 2.62 4.83 -0.88
N GLN A 81 1.51 5.21 -0.24
CA GLN A 81 0.91 6.51 -0.48
C GLN A 81 1.84 7.63 -0.03
N THR A 82 1.78 8.74 -0.76
CA THR A 82 2.66 9.88 -0.47
C THR A 82 1.93 11.02 0.22
N THR A 83 0.60 11.06 0.16
CA THR A 83 -0.19 12.16 0.72
C THR A 83 -0.89 11.80 2.04
N ILE A 84 -1.10 12.80 2.90
CA ILE A 84 -1.83 12.63 4.17
C ILE A 84 -3.25 12.12 3.93
N TYR A 85 -3.91 12.63 2.89
CA TYR A 85 -5.32 12.34 2.62
C TYR A 85 -5.52 10.86 2.28
N SER A 86 -4.70 10.34 1.38
CA SER A 86 -4.70 8.95 0.93
C SER A 86 -4.47 8.00 2.08
N TRP A 87 -3.45 8.28 2.90
CA TRP A 87 -3.17 7.50 4.10
C TRP A 87 -4.33 7.50 5.09
N ALA A 88 -4.92 8.67 5.35
CA ALA A 88 -6.03 8.78 6.27
C ALA A 88 -7.26 8.01 5.78
N GLU A 89 -7.54 8.05 4.47
CA GLU A 89 -8.62 7.27 3.87
C GLU A 89 -8.38 5.77 4.02
N ILE A 90 -7.21 5.26 3.62
CA ILE A 90 -6.87 3.83 3.75
C ILE A 90 -7.00 3.37 5.19
N ILE A 91 -6.47 4.13 6.16
CA ILE A 91 -6.53 3.77 7.58
C ILE A 91 -7.97 3.77 8.10
N ASN A 92 -8.77 4.80 7.79
CA ASN A 92 -10.15 4.89 8.26
C ASN A 92 -11.03 3.78 7.66
N GLN A 93 -10.88 3.49 6.37
CA GLN A 93 -11.66 2.44 5.71
C GLN A 93 -11.21 1.04 6.14
N ALA A 94 -9.90 0.81 6.33
CA ALA A 94 -9.39 -0.43 6.90
C ALA A 94 -9.91 -0.63 8.34
N HIS A 95 -9.91 0.43 9.17
CA HIS A 95 -10.48 0.39 10.51
C HIS A 95 -11.97 0.00 10.49
N ALA A 96 -12.77 0.64 9.63
CA ALA A 96 -14.20 0.34 9.47
C ALA A 96 -14.46 -1.12 9.04
N LEU A 97 -13.54 -1.69 8.25
CA LEU A 97 -13.62 -3.06 7.76
C LEU A 97 -12.99 -4.10 8.70
N GLY A 98 -12.35 -3.67 9.80
CA GLY A 98 -11.62 -4.54 10.73
C GLY A 98 -10.28 -5.05 10.19
N MET A 99 -9.75 -4.44 9.14
CA MET A 99 -8.45 -4.76 8.53
C MET A 99 -7.30 -4.00 9.22
N LYS A 100 -6.08 -4.46 8.98
CA LYS A 100 -4.84 -3.81 9.43
C LYS A 100 -4.10 -3.14 8.27
N VAL A 101 -3.25 -2.18 8.61
CA VAL A 101 -2.44 -1.42 7.66
C VAL A 101 -0.97 -1.50 8.05
N ILE A 102 -0.12 -1.75 7.06
CA ILE A 102 1.31 -1.48 7.11
C ILE A 102 1.52 -0.15 6.40
N TYR A 103 1.96 0.85 7.17
CA TYR A 103 2.22 2.20 6.68
C TYR A 103 3.64 2.27 6.16
N GLU A 104 3.85 2.71 4.92
CA GLU A 104 5.19 2.94 4.39
C GLU A 104 5.51 4.43 4.29
N ALA A 105 6.56 4.83 4.98
CA ALA A 105 7.11 6.16 4.86
C ALA A 105 8.02 6.25 3.63
N VAL A 106 7.82 7.28 2.81
CA VAL A 106 8.70 7.59 1.69
C VAL A 106 10.06 8.04 2.21
N ILE A 107 11.05 7.15 2.11
CA ILE A 107 12.45 7.42 2.39
C ILE A 107 13.21 7.06 1.11
N PRO A 108 13.93 7.98 0.46
CA PRO A 108 14.72 7.65 -0.72
C PRO A 108 16.02 6.91 -0.37
N GLN A 109 16.79 6.48 -1.37
CA GLN A 109 18.09 5.83 -1.18
C GLN A 109 19.16 6.78 -0.62
N GLN A 110 19.20 8.03 -1.07
CA GLN A 110 20.09 9.06 -0.51
C GLN A 110 19.30 10.31 -0.12
N PRO A 111 19.80 11.14 0.83
CA PRO A 111 19.14 12.38 1.22
C PRO A 111 18.85 13.35 0.06
N ALA A 112 19.66 13.28 -1.00
CA ALA A 112 19.58 14.13 -2.19
C ALA A 112 18.79 13.51 -3.36
N ASP A 113 18.44 12.22 -3.27
CA ASP A 113 17.68 11.55 -4.32
C ASP A 113 16.24 12.05 -4.28
N SER A 114 15.90 12.88 -5.26
CA SER A 114 14.54 13.34 -5.42
C SER A 114 13.83 12.62 -6.56
N PRO A 115 12.79 11.82 -6.31
CA PRO A 115 11.91 11.33 -7.36
C PRO A 115 10.94 12.42 -7.87
N VAL A 116 10.86 13.59 -7.23
CA VAL A 116 9.86 14.64 -7.55
C VAL A 116 10.47 16.04 -7.43
N SER A 117 10.48 16.80 -8.52
CA SER A 117 10.84 18.22 -8.49
C SER A 117 9.86 19.01 -7.63
N GLY A 118 10.14 19.14 -6.34
CA GLY A 118 9.43 20.04 -5.43
C GLY A 118 8.58 19.34 -4.37
N ALA A 119 8.91 19.68 -3.13
CA ALA A 119 8.06 19.74 -1.95
C ALA A 119 7.52 18.43 -1.37
N CYS A 120 7.96 18.17 -0.14
CA CYS A 120 7.16 17.46 0.84
C CYS A 120 5.67 17.90 0.73
N PRO A 121 4.71 16.96 0.71
CA PRO A 121 3.27 17.28 0.62
C PRO A 121 2.73 18.06 1.83
N VAL A 122 3.57 18.29 2.86
CA VAL A 122 3.31 19.14 4.02
C VAL A 122 4.48 20.13 4.13
N PRO A 123 4.26 21.45 4.10
CA PRO A 123 5.07 22.32 3.26
C PRO A 123 6.43 22.67 3.87
N SER A 124 7.51 22.40 3.12
CA SER A 124 8.45 23.43 2.69
C SER A 124 9.36 22.89 1.59
N ALA A 125 9.61 23.71 0.57
CA ALA A 125 10.71 23.47 -0.36
C ALA A 125 12.03 23.56 0.44
N GLY A 126 12.83 22.50 0.42
CA GLY A 126 14.15 22.46 1.08
C GLY A 126 14.24 21.66 2.38
N GLN A 127 13.16 21.03 2.87
CA GLN A 127 13.26 20.02 3.94
C GLN A 127 13.76 18.68 3.37
N GLY A 128 14.66 18.00 4.10
CA GLY A 128 15.07 16.63 3.79
C GLY A 128 13.92 15.62 3.97
N TYR A 129 14.05 14.43 3.38
CA TYR A 129 12.98 13.42 3.34
C TYR A 129 12.58 12.85 4.69
N ILE A 130 13.52 12.65 5.63
CA ILE A 130 13.19 12.14 6.97
C ILE A 130 12.27 13.11 7.74
N PRO A 131 12.58 14.42 7.88
CA PRO A 131 11.65 15.38 8.44
C PRO A 131 10.29 15.41 7.74
N CYS A 132 10.27 15.27 6.41
CA CYS A 132 9.03 15.20 5.65
C CYS A 132 8.18 13.97 6.04
N ALA A 133 8.80 12.78 6.07
CA ALA A 133 8.13 11.55 6.48
C ALA A 133 7.57 11.66 7.90
N GLN A 134 8.31 12.29 8.84
CA GLN A 134 7.81 12.57 10.18
C GLN A 134 6.60 13.52 10.18
N ALA A 135 6.65 14.60 9.39
CA ALA A 135 5.56 15.57 9.29
C ALA A 135 4.29 14.93 8.72
N THR A 136 4.42 14.15 7.63
CA THR A 136 3.31 13.40 7.04
C THR A 136 2.73 12.39 8.04
N LEU A 137 3.58 11.58 8.69
CA LEU A 137 3.12 10.60 9.69
C LEU A 137 2.35 11.28 10.83
N ASN A 138 2.89 12.36 11.40
CA ASN A 138 2.23 13.12 12.47
C ASN A 138 0.89 13.71 12.01
N ALA A 139 0.81 14.22 10.78
CA ALA A 139 -0.43 14.76 10.21
C ALA A 139 -1.47 13.65 9.95
N VAL A 140 -1.04 12.46 9.51
CA VAL A 140 -1.91 11.29 9.36
C VAL A 140 -2.47 10.87 10.72
N ILE A 141 -1.61 10.71 11.74
CA ILE A 141 -2.03 10.37 13.12
C ILE A 141 -3.04 11.39 13.64
N ALA A 142 -2.77 12.68 13.45
CA ALA A 142 -3.68 13.74 13.87
C ALA A 142 -5.02 13.68 13.13
N ARG A 143 -5.02 13.33 11.84
CA ARG A 143 -6.21 13.29 10.98
C ARG A 143 -7.12 12.09 11.27
N VAL A 144 -6.56 10.89 11.45
CA VAL A 144 -7.35 9.68 11.76
C VAL A 144 -7.65 9.57 13.26
N GLY A 145 -6.84 10.22 14.10
CA GLY A 145 -6.92 10.13 15.54
C GLY A 145 -6.11 8.95 16.08
N LYS A 146 -5.52 9.15 17.27
CA LYS A 146 -4.62 8.20 17.90
C LYS A 146 -5.22 6.79 18.08
N SER A 147 -6.49 6.70 18.49
CA SER A 147 -7.15 5.40 18.73
C SER A 147 -7.23 4.60 17.43
N VAL A 148 -7.78 5.21 16.38
CA VAL A 148 -7.92 4.59 15.06
C VAL A 148 -6.55 4.17 14.52
N PHE A 149 -5.53 5.04 14.65
CA PHE A 149 -4.18 4.70 14.23
C PHE A 149 -3.64 3.47 14.99
N ASN A 150 -3.75 3.44 16.31
CA ASN A 150 -3.22 2.35 17.13
C ASN A 150 -3.96 1.03 16.91
N ASP A 151 -5.25 1.09 16.60
CA ASP A 151 -6.08 -0.09 16.35
C ASP A 151 -5.85 -0.66 14.94
N THR A 152 -5.40 0.16 13.99
CA THR A 152 -5.33 -0.23 12.57
C THR A 152 -3.91 -0.36 12.03
N VAL A 153 -3.00 0.55 12.35
CA VAL A 153 -1.62 0.55 11.83
C VAL A 153 -0.74 -0.33 12.70
N ILE A 154 -0.34 -1.47 12.15
CA ILE A 154 0.39 -2.52 12.89
C ILE A 154 1.91 -2.45 12.71
N LEU A 155 2.38 -1.75 11.67
CA LEU A 155 3.80 -1.62 11.33
C LEU A 155 4.01 -0.35 10.52
N VAL A 156 5.14 0.32 10.76
CA VAL A 156 5.65 1.39 9.89
C VAL A 156 6.94 0.93 9.23
N PHE A 157 6.99 0.98 7.90
CA PHE A 157 8.25 0.83 7.15
C PHE A 157 8.90 2.19 6.92
N ALA A 158 10.19 2.28 7.24
CA ALA A 158 11.07 3.42 6.99
C ALA A 158 11.72 3.26 5.59
N GLY A 159 10.88 3.30 4.55
CA GLY A 159 11.31 3.06 3.17
C GLY A 159 11.28 1.59 2.73
N HIS A 160 11.55 1.41 1.45
CA HIS A 160 11.52 0.17 0.70
C HIS A 160 12.70 0.11 -0.28
N GLU A 161 13.48 -0.97 -0.21
CA GLU A 161 14.64 -1.24 -1.07
C GLU A 161 15.67 -0.10 -1.11
N ASN A 162 15.77 0.66 -0.03
CA ASN A 162 16.59 1.88 -0.02
C ASN A 162 18.04 1.68 0.39
N TYR A 163 18.49 0.46 0.69
CA TYR A 163 19.87 0.23 1.09
C TYR A 163 20.84 0.35 -0.08
N CYS A 164 21.82 1.23 0.08
CA CYS A 164 22.97 1.36 -0.80
C CYS A 164 24.18 0.76 -0.11
N GLU A 165 24.79 -0.25 -0.72
CA GLU A 165 26.07 -0.77 -0.25
C GLU A 165 27.23 0.16 -0.61
N ALA A 166 28.31 0.10 0.19
CA ALA A 166 29.55 0.80 -0.13
C ALA A 166 30.17 0.23 -1.42
N GLY A 167 30.55 1.12 -2.33
CA GLY A 167 31.12 0.75 -3.63
C GLY A 167 30.09 0.45 -4.72
N ASN A 168 28.78 0.63 -4.46
CA ASN A 168 27.76 0.48 -5.49
C ASN A 168 28.03 1.44 -6.66
N VAL A 169 27.89 0.94 -7.90
CA VAL A 169 28.15 1.68 -9.14
C VAL A 169 26.88 2.07 -9.89
N ILE A 170 25.71 1.63 -9.40
CA ILE A 170 24.40 1.87 -9.99
C ILE A 170 23.76 3.10 -9.32
N PRO A 171 23.30 4.11 -10.09
CA PRO A 171 22.53 5.22 -9.54
C PRO A 171 21.23 4.75 -8.87
N PRO A 172 20.77 5.45 -7.84
CA PRO A 172 21.41 6.61 -7.20
C PRO A 172 22.51 6.27 -6.18
N CYS A 173 22.74 5.00 -5.87
CA CYS A 173 23.71 4.56 -4.88
C CYS A 173 25.19 4.77 -5.25
N ASN A 174 25.48 5.29 -6.46
CA ASN A 174 26.84 5.49 -6.95
C ASN A 174 27.42 6.88 -6.67
N ASN A 175 26.66 7.78 -6.05
CA ASN A 175 27.14 9.13 -5.74
C ASN A 175 26.55 9.71 -4.43
N PRO A 176 27.28 9.68 -3.30
CA PRO A 176 28.56 9.00 -3.12
C PRO A 176 28.39 7.47 -3.10
N GLY A 177 29.34 6.73 -3.67
CA GLY A 177 29.40 5.25 -3.61
C GLY A 177 29.77 4.72 -2.21
N VAL A 178 29.11 5.20 -1.17
CA VAL A 178 29.30 4.83 0.23
C VAL A 178 28.02 4.21 0.77
N SER A 179 28.16 3.40 1.81
CA SER A 179 26.99 2.85 2.51
C SER A 179 26.11 3.97 3.08
N ASN A 180 24.81 3.88 2.88
CA ASN A 180 23.83 4.81 3.43
C ASN A 180 23.25 4.34 4.77
N ILE A 181 23.89 3.38 5.44
CA ILE A 181 23.33 2.73 6.64
C ILE A 181 23.00 3.70 7.78
N THR A 182 23.82 4.74 7.98
CA THR A 182 23.57 5.81 8.96
C THR A 182 22.30 6.59 8.64
N TYR A 183 22.03 6.82 7.36
CA TYR A 183 20.82 7.52 6.92
C TYR A 183 19.58 6.67 7.18
N LEU A 184 19.59 5.39 6.81
CA LEU A 184 18.45 4.49 7.05
C LEU A 184 18.16 4.28 8.54
N THR A 185 19.19 4.08 9.36
CA THR A 185 19.01 3.97 10.82
C THR A 185 18.48 5.26 11.46
N SER A 186 18.86 6.43 10.92
CA SER A 186 18.30 7.71 11.35
C SER A 186 16.82 7.86 10.97
N ALA A 187 16.40 7.34 9.80
CA ALA A 187 15.00 7.33 9.38
C ALA A 187 14.14 6.47 10.32
N VAL A 188 14.61 5.26 10.64
CA VAL A 188 13.96 4.36 11.63
C VAL A 188 13.81 5.06 12.97
N THR A 189 14.90 5.64 13.50
CA THR A 189 14.90 6.34 14.80
C THR A 189 13.94 7.53 14.81
N ALA A 190 13.90 8.30 13.71
CA ALA A 190 13.04 9.46 13.57
C ALA A 190 11.55 9.08 13.57
N LEU A 191 11.17 8.02 12.86
CA LEU A 191 9.78 7.54 12.85
C LEU A 191 9.37 6.93 14.20
N GLN A 192 10.25 6.16 14.85
CA GLN A 192 10.02 5.67 16.22
C GLN A 192 9.80 6.82 17.21
N SER A 193 10.59 7.88 17.08
CA SER A 193 10.46 9.08 17.92
C SER A 193 9.12 9.80 17.69
N SER A 194 8.67 9.93 16.44
CA SER A 194 7.35 10.50 16.12
C SER A 194 6.20 9.68 16.72
N LEU A 195 6.24 8.35 16.57
CA LEU A 195 5.24 7.46 17.16
C LEU A 195 5.22 7.56 18.68
N THR A 196 6.40 7.54 19.32
CA THR A 196 6.54 7.67 20.78
C THR A 196 6.02 9.02 21.27
N ALA A 197 6.30 10.12 20.57
CA ALA A 197 5.81 11.45 20.90
C ALA A 197 4.28 11.56 20.79
N ALA A 198 3.66 10.83 19.85
CA ALA A 198 2.21 10.66 19.77
C ALA A 198 1.66 9.67 20.83
N GLY A 199 2.54 9.01 21.60
CA GLY A 199 2.25 7.98 22.58
C GLY A 199 1.69 6.70 21.96
N LEU A 200 2.16 6.35 20.76
CA LEU A 200 1.87 5.11 20.03
C LEU A 200 3.04 4.13 20.21
N ALA A 201 2.74 2.84 20.14
CA ALA A 201 3.72 1.76 20.26
C ALA A 201 3.89 0.94 18.96
N THR A 202 3.39 1.46 17.84
CA THR A 202 3.50 0.80 16.53
C THR A 202 4.98 0.54 16.20
N PRO A 203 5.37 -0.71 15.88
CA PRO A 203 6.76 -1.03 15.56
C PRO A 203 7.21 -0.39 14.24
N VAL A 204 8.52 -0.14 14.13
CA VAL A 204 9.18 0.39 12.93
C VAL A 204 10.25 -0.58 12.42
N SER A 205 10.23 -0.87 11.11
CA SER A 205 11.24 -1.62 10.35
C SER A 205 11.52 -0.90 9.03
N SER A 206 12.23 -1.52 8.08
CA SER A 206 12.16 -1.21 6.64
C SER A 206 12.06 -2.51 5.82
N ALA A 207 11.75 -2.38 4.53
CA ALA A 207 11.81 -3.46 3.54
C ALA A 207 13.10 -3.37 2.72
N LEU A 208 13.71 -4.51 2.39
CA LEU A 208 15.05 -4.64 1.79
C LEU A 208 15.00 -5.56 0.56
N VAL A 209 15.91 -5.36 -0.40
CA VAL A 209 16.06 -6.33 -1.50
C VAL A 209 16.56 -7.67 -0.96
N SER A 210 16.10 -8.80 -1.54
CA SER A 210 16.46 -10.14 -1.04
C SER A 210 17.97 -10.38 -0.95
N GLY A 211 18.74 -9.88 -1.91
CA GLY A 211 20.21 -10.01 -1.91
C GLY A 211 20.89 -9.42 -0.66
N ASN A 212 20.30 -8.43 0.01
CA ASN A 212 20.85 -7.85 1.23
C ASN A 212 20.80 -8.81 2.43
N LEU A 213 19.87 -9.78 2.42
CA LEU A 213 19.68 -10.72 3.52
C LEU A 213 20.17 -12.13 3.17
N VAL A 214 20.00 -12.56 1.93
CA VAL A 214 20.12 -13.98 1.54
C VAL A 214 21.56 -14.36 1.15
N THR A 215 22.25 -13.47 0.44
CA THR A 215 23.66 -13.63 0.02
C THR A 215 24.48 -12.36 0.27
N PRO A 216 24.48 -11.80 1.49
CA PRO A 216 25.23 -10.58 1.76
C PRO A 216 26.74 -10.81 1.72
N SER A 217 27.48 -9.81 1.23
CA SER A 217 28.92 -9.72 1.51
C SER A 217 29.16 -9.47 3.01
N VAL A 218 30.42 -9.56 3.46
CA VAL A 218 30.76 -9.24 4.87
C VAL A 218 30.42 -7.79 5.21
N ALA A 219 30.62 -6.85 4.27
CA ALA A 219 30.29 -5.44 4.47
C ALA A 219 28.78 -5.25 4.62
N ILE A 220 27.98 -5.82 3.71
CA ILE A 220 26.51 -5.80 3.79
C ILE A 220 26.05 -6.44 5.10
N THR A 221 26.66 -7.56 5.52
CA THR A 221 26.30 -8.25 6.76
C THR A 221 26.44 -7.33 7.98
N ASN A 222 27.53 -6.55 8.07
CA ASN A 222 27.74 -5.60 9.18
C ASN A 222 26.73 -4.45 9.16
N ASP A 223 26.38 -3.96 7.97
CA ASP A 223 25.35 -2.95 7.80
C ASP A 223 23.97 -3.50 8.21
N MET A 224 23.64 -4.73 7.80
CA MET A 224 22.38 -5.38 8.19
C MET A 224 22.30 -5.64 9.69
N ILE A 225 23.41 -5.95 10.38
CA ILE A 225 23.44 -6.00 11.86
C ILE A 225 23.07 -4.63 12.43
N THR A 226 23.68 -3.56 11.92
CA THR A 226 23.45 -2.20 12.38
C THR A 226 21.99 -1.76 12.18
N LEU A 227 21.44 -2.04 11.00
CA LEU A 227 20.05 -1.71 10.67
C LEU A 227 19.05 -2.56 11.44
N ALA A 228 19.24 -3.88 11.50
CA ALA A 228 18.35 -4.79 12.22
C ALA A 228 18.25 -4.47 13.71
N ASN A 229 19.35 -4.01 14.32
CA ASN A 229 19.40 -3.55 15.71
C ASN A 229 18.73 -2.19 15.94
N SER A 230 18.54 -1.37 14.89
CA SER A 230 17.83 -0.09 15.00
C SER A 230 16.30 -0.24 14.97
N TYR A 231 15.80 -1.35 14.41
CA TYR A 231 14.37 -1.64 14.31
C TYR A 231 13.72 -1.83 15.69
N SER A 232 12.40 -1.67 15.75
CA SER A 232 11.66 -1.97 16.98
C SER A 232 11.77 -3.47 17.30
N PRO A 233 11.88 -3.88 18.57
CA PRO A 233 12.13 -5.28 18.94
C PRO A 233 11.08 -6.28 18.43
N THR A 234 9.84 -5.82 18.27
CA THR A 234 8.71 -6.65 17.81
C THR A 234 8.44 -6.52 16.31
N ALA A 235 9.20 -5.67 15.60
CA ALA A 235 9.02 -5.52 14.17
C ALA A 235 9.55 -6.77 13.43
N PRO A 236 8.94 -7.19 12.32
CA PRO A 236 9.54 -8.23 11.48
C PRO A 236 10.88 -7.75 10.91
N LEU A 237 11.71 -8.67 10.40
CA LEU A 237 12.73 -8.35 9.41
C LEU A 237 12.09 -8.54 8.05
N ALA A 238 12.06 -7.53 7.19
CA ALA A 238 11.27 -7.57 5.96
C ALA A 238 12.14 -7.45 4.72
N PHE A 239 11.79 -8.18 3.67
CA PHE A 239 12.52 -8.20 2.40
C PHE A 239 11.65 -8.63 1.23
N ASP A 240 12.14 -8.42 0.01
CA ASP A 240 11.37 -8.60 -1.21
C ASP A 240 11.93 -9.77 -2.05
N PRO A 241 11.52 -11.02 -1.76
CA PRO A 241 11.90 -12.19 -2.54
C PRO A 241 11.01 -12.35 -3.78
N TYR A 242 11.61 -12.44 -4.97
CA TYR A 242 10.88 -12.67 -6.22
C TYR A 242 11.39 -13.91 -6.99
N PRO A 243 11.00 -15.13 -6.60
CA PRO A 243 11.39 -16.35 -7.31
C PRO A 243 11.08 -16.30 -8.82
N PHE A 244 9.98 -15.62 -9.18
CA PHE A 244 9.58 -15.39 -10.56
C PHE A 244 10.67 -14.65 -11.37
N GLN A 245 11.18 -13.53 -10.86
CA GLN A 245 12.19 -12.70 -11.54
C GLN A 245 13.55 -13.45 -11.72
N TRP A 246 13.79 -14.46 -10.89
CA TRP A 246 14.94 -15.36 -10.98
C TRP A 246 14.72 -16.60 -11.85
N GLY A 247 13.52 -16.77 -12.42
CA GLY A 247 13.21 -17.89 -13.32
C GLY A 247 13.07 -19.24 -12.59
N VAL A 248 12.81 -19.23 -11.28
CA VAL A 248 12.59 -20.46 -10.52
C VAL A 248 11.30 -21.12 -11.01
N PRO A 249 11.30 -22.43 -11.36
CA PRO A 249 10.07 -23.11 -11.75
C PRO A 249 8.99 -23.00 -10.67
N VAL A 250 7.74 -22.76 -11.07
CA VAL A 250 6.62 -22.54 -10.13
C VAL A 250 6.42 -23.70 -9.15
N ALA A 251 6.67 -24.93 -9.58
CA ALA A 251 6.55 -26.12 -8.74
C ALA A 251 7.60 -26.19 -7.61
N SER A 252 8.65 -25.37 -7.67
CA SER A 252 9.75 -25.32 -6.70
C SER A 252 10.03 -23.91 -6.16
N SER A 253 9.21 -22.92 -6.51
CA SER A 253 9.39 -21.52 -6.10
C SER A 253 8.93 -21.25 -4.67
N VAL A 254 8.02 -22.08 -4.17
CA VAL A 254 7.57 -22.10 -2.78
C VAL A 254 7.71 -23.53 -2.27
N TRP A 255 8.11 -23.66 -1.01
CA TRP A 255 8.22 -24.98 -0.40
C TRP A 255 6.83 -25.56 -0.07
N THR A 256 6.67 -26.85 -0.37
CA THR A 256 5.50 -27.65 0.02
C THR A 256 5.91 -28.69 1.09
N PRO A 257 5.19 -28.80 2.21
CA PRO A 257 5.52 -29.75 3.28
C PRO A 257 5.68 -31.20 2.82
N PRO A 258 6.58 -32.00 3.45
CA PRO A 258 7.37 -31.72 4.66
C PRO A 258 8.76 -31.07 4.42
N LEU A 259 9.39 -30.57 5.50
CA LEU A 259 10.61 -29.73 5.50
C LEU A 259 11.91 -30.45 5.13
N SER A 260 12.09 -31.66 5.65
CA SER A 260 13.43 -32.26 5.78
C SER A 260 13.88 -33.10 4.58
N THR A 261 12.99 -33.36 3.60
CA THR A 261 13.27 -34.31 2.50
C THR A 261 13.56 -33.65 1.17
N ASN A 262 13.19 -32.38 0.99
CA ASN A 262 13.22 -31.72 -0.30
C ASN A 262 14.29 -30.63 -0.31
N ASN A 263 15.23 -30.74 -1.25
CA ASN A 263 16.22 -29.68 -1.48
C ASN A 263 15.51 -28.48 -2.14
N GLN A 264 15.52 -27.32 -1.48
CA GLN A 264 14.91 -26.11 -2.04
C GLN A 264 15.74 -25.56 -3.21
N ALA A 265 15.05 -25.16 -4.29
CA ALA A 265 15.70 -24.50 -5.41
C ALA A 265 16.30 -23.16 -4.95
N GLN A 266 17.48 -22.81 -5.47
CA GLN A 266 18.06 -21.49 -5.23
C GLN A 266 17.09 -20.40 -5.69
N ASN A 267 17.07 -19.26 -5.00
CA ASN A 267 16.15 -18.14 -5.23
C ASN A 267 14.66 -18.49 -5.09
N SER A 268 14.31 -19.69 -4.62
CA SER A 268 12.95 -19.98 -4.16
C SER A 268 12.70 -19.22 -2.86
N LEU A 269 11.44 -18.92 -2.59
CA LEU A 269 11.05 -18.23 -1.36
C LEU A 269 11.53 -18.98 -0.11
N ALA A 270 11.44 -20.31 -0.15
CA ALA A 270 11.86 -21.15 0.96
C ALA A 270 13.39 -21.16 1.13
N TRP A 271 14.15 -21.22 0.03
CA TRP A 271 15.60 -21.11 0.10
C TRP A 271 16.02 -19.76 0.68
N ASP A 272 15.44 -18.66 0.20
CA ASP A 272 15.69 -17.32 0.74
C ASP A 272 15.45 -17.27 2.26
N TYR A 273 14.32 -17.83 2.72
CA TYR A 273 14.02 -17.95 4.15
C TYR A 273 15.09 -18.71 4.93
N LEU A 274 15.45 -19.91 4.47
CA LEU A 274 16.43 -20.76 5.15
C LEU A 274 17.80 -20.10 5.21
N ARG A 275 18.17 -19.33 4.17
CA ARG A 275 19.43 -18.59 4.11
C ARG A 275 19.52 -17.45 5.11
N VAL A 276 18.39 -16.98 5.63
CA VAL A 276 18.32 -15.93 6.65
C VAL A 276 18.15 -16.54 8.05
N VAL A 277 17.10 -17.32 8.23
CA VAL A 277 16.67 -17.89 9.52
C VAL A 277 17.55 -19.06 9.96
N GLY A 278 18.15 -19.77 9.01
CA GLY A 278 18.82 -21.04 9.24
C GLY A 278 17.85 -22.22 9.21
N SER A 279 18.41 -23.42 9.02
CA SER A 279 17.64 -24.63 8.75
C SER A 279 17.74 -25.68 9.87
N ALA A 280 18.13 -25.28 11.08
CA ALA A 280 18.37 -26.23 12.17
C ALA A 280 17.08 -26.59 12.94
N ASN A 281 16.14 -25.66 13.06
CA ASN A 281 14.88 -25.88 13.76
C ASN A 281 13.71 -25.03 13.18
N PRO A 282 12.74 -25.67 12.51
CA PRO A 282 12.76 -27.08 12.11
C PRO A 282 13.88 -27.40 11.09
N PRO A 283 14.29 -28.69 10.94
CA PRO A 283 15.32 -29.10 9.97
C PRO A 283 14.86 -28.99 8.51
N ALA A 284 15.66 -28.39 7.62
CA ALA A 284 15.37 -28.30 6.19
C ALA A 284 16.61 -28.42 5.29
N LEU A 285 16.41 -28.68 3.99
CA LEU A 285 17.47 -28.79 2.98
C LEU A 285 17.34 -27.71 1.88
N PRO A 286 18.44 -27.08 1.43
CA PRO A 286 19.81 -27.34 1.85
C PRO A 286 20.06 -26.81 3.27
N ALA A 287 21.00 -27.42 3.98
CA ALA A 287 21.38 -26.94 5.30
C ALA A 287 21.97 -25.52 5.20
N ALA A 288 21.47 -24.61 6.03
CA ALA A 288 21.90 -23.22 6.05
C ALA A 288 22.15 -22.77 7.49
N ALA A 289 23.27 -22.08 7.70
CA ALA A 289 23.52 -21.40 8.96
C ALA A 289 22.66 -20.13 9.02
N GLN A 290 22.19 -19.80 10.22
CA GLN A 290 21.48 -18.56 10.49
C GLN A 290 22.40 -17.35 10.22
N GLN A 291 21.84 -16.29 9.65
CA GLN A 291 22.57 -15.03 9.46
C GLN A 291 22.80 -14.33 10.80
N PRO A 292 23.96 -13.66 10.99
CA PRO A 292 24.32 -13.05 12.27
C PRO A 292 23.44 -11.85 12.66
N PHE A 293 22.77 -11.20 11.70
CA PHE A 293 21.81 -10.12 11.97
C PHE A 293 20.39 -10.62 12.29
N TYR A 294 20.09 -11.90 12.06
CA TYR A 294 18.77 -12.45 12.37
C TYR A 294 18.69 -12.83 13.86
N THR A 295 17.62 -12.37 14.52
CA THR A 295 17.33 -12.73 15.91
C THR A 295 16.34 -13.90 15.94
N PRO A 296 16.65 -15.04 16.59
CA PRO A 296 15.75 -16.18 16.66
C PRO A 296 14.35 -15.81 17.17
N GLY A 297 13.33 -16.30 16.47
CA GLY A 297 11.93 -16.02 16.80
C GLY A 297 11.38 -14.71 16.24
N ARG A 298 12.23 -13.84 15.68
CA ARG A 298 11.78 -12.68 14.90
C ARG A 298 11.10 -13.16 13.62
N VAL A 299 9.92 -12.63 13.32
CA VAL A 299 9.26 -12.94 12.05
C VAL A 299 10.11 -12.38 10.91
N LEU A 300 10.48 -13.24 9.97
CA LEU A 300 10.93 -12.78 8.66
C LEU A 300 9.65 -12.53 7.84
N MET A 301 9.63 -11.47 7.04
CA MET A 301 8.45 -11.05 6.27
C MET A 301 8.87 -10.87 4.82
N SER A 302 8.16 -11.55 3.91
CA SER A 302 8.19 -11.16 2.49
C SER A 302 7.33 -9.92 2.37
N ALA A 303 7.96 -8.74 2.37
CA ALA A 303 7.28 -7.46 2.24
C ALA A 303 6.70 -7.30 0.83
N GLU A 304 7.32 -7.91 -0.16
CA GLU A 304 6.72 -8.17 -1.46
C GLU A 304 7.13 -9.54 -1.96
N THR A 305 6.19 -10.26 -2.53
CA THR A 305 6.50 -11.45 -3.32
C THR A 305 5.35 -11.78 -4.25
N GLY A 306 5.67 -12.13 -5.50
CA GLY A 306 4.63 -12.30 -6.49
C GLY A 306 5.06 -13.04 -7.74
N TRP A 307 4.08 -13.24 -8.61
CA TRP A 307 4.22 -13.91 -9.89
C TRP A 307 3.40 -13.20 -10.96
N ALA A 308 4.06 -12.58 -11.93
CA ALA A 308 3.35 -11.87 -12.99
C ALA A 308 2.51 -12.82 -13.85
N THR A 309 1.33 -12.38 -14.25
CA THR A 309 0.36 -13.20 -14.99
C THR A 309 0.48 -13.08 -16.50
N ALA A 310 1.17 -12.05 -16.99
CA ALA A 310 1.43 -11.76 -18.39
C ALA A 310 2.63 -10.79 -18.52
N GLY A 311 2.84 -10.23 -19.71
CA GLY A 311 3.83 -9.19 -19.97
C GLY A 311 5.21 -9.72 -20.39
N SER A 312 6.00 -8.80 -20.94
CA SER A 312 7.42 -8.99 -21.26
C SER A 312 8.24 -9.04 -19.99
N THR A 313 9.24 -9.92 -19.94
CA THR A 313 10.10 -10.12 -18.78
C THR A 313 11.51 -9.63 -19.03
N GLY A 314 11.75 -8.88 -20.12
CA GLY A 314 13.07 -8.50 -20.66
C GLY A 314 14.06 -7.88 -19.65
N GLU A 315 13.52 -7.23 -18.63
CA GLU A 315 14.22 -6.59 -17.51
C GLU A 315 14.73 -7.58 -16.45
N TYR A 316 14.20 -8.81 -16.40
CA TYR A 316 14.51 -9.77 -15.34
C TYR A 316 15.69 -10.69 -15.64
N ALA A 317 16.36 -11.12 -14.57
CA ALA A 317 17.53 -12.00 -14.61
C ALA A 317 17.22 -13.38 -15.22
N CYS A 318 15.98 -13.86 -15.11
CA CYS A 318 15.53 -15.13 -15.66
C CYS A 318 15.77 -15.30 -17.17
N ASN A 319 15.90 -14.23 -17.97
CA ASN A 319 16.06 -14.35 -19.43
C ASN A 319 17.39 -14.99 -19.87
N SER A 320 18.26 -15.39 -18.94
CA SER A 320 19.44 -16.20 -19.23
C SER A 320 19.64 -17.22 -18.09
N PRO A 321 19.29 -18.52 -18.27
CA PRO A 321 19.25 -19.25 -19.54
C PRO A 321 17.88 -19.44 -20.25
N GLY A 322 16.76 -18.94 -19.73
CA GLY A 322 15.46 -19.13 -20.41
C GLY A 322 14.30 -18.53 -19.62
N PRO A 323 13.29 -17.95 -20.29
CA PRO A 323 12.57 -16.81 -19.76
C PRO A 323 11.75 -17.18 -18.52
N CYS A 324 11.51 -16.16 -17.71
CA CYS A 324 10.41 -16.14 -16.77
C CYS A 324 9.13 -16.68 -17.43
N ALA A 325 8.27 -17.33 -16.64
CA ALA A 325 7.05 -17.96 -17.15
C ALA A 325 5.80 -17.24 -16.62
N PRO A 326 5.50 -16.02 -17.09
CA PRO A 326 4.31 -15.30 -16.66
C PRO A 326 3.06 -16.03 -17.17
N SER A 327 2.16 -16.39 -16.28
CA SER A 327 0.84 -16.91 -16.63
C SER A 327 -0.07 -16.89 -15.41
N VAL A 328 -1.38 -16.74 -15.65
CA VAL A 328 -2.41 -16.87 -14.60
C VAL A 328 -2.31 -18.23 -13.88
N ALA A 329 -2.05 -19.31 -14.61
CA ALA A 329 -1.95 -20.65 -14.04
C ALA A 329 -0.74 -20.79 -13.09
N ASN A 330 0.42 -20.26 -13.48
CA ASN A 330 1.60 -20.26 -12.61
C ASN A 330 1.41 -19.36 -11.39
N ALA A 331 0.82 -18.18 -11.55
CA ALA A 331 0.53 -17.31 -10.42
C ALA A 331 -0.44 -17.96 -9.42
N ALA A 332 -1.50 -18.61 -9.91
CA ALA A 332 -2.42 -19.37 -9.05
C ALA A 332 -1.70 -20.50 -8.30
N ALA A 333 -0.87 -21.29 -8.99
CA ALA A 333 -0.10 -22.37 -8.34
C ALA A 333 0.88 -21.84 -7.28
N TYR A 334 1.54 -20.71 -7.56
CA TYR A 334 2.44 -20.01 -6.64
C TYR A 334 1.71 -19.61 -5.35
N TYR A 335 0.61 -18.86 -5.47
CA TYR A 335 -0.13 -18.36 -4.32
C TYR A 335 -0.85 -19.47 -3.54
N GLN A 336 -1.28 -20.54 -4.21
CA GLN A 336 -1.84 -21.71 -3.54
C GLN A 336 -0.82 -22.39 -2.62
N ALA A 337 0.41 -22.60 -3.12
CA ALA A 337 1.50 -23.14 -2.32
C ALA A 337 1.93 -22.18 -1.20
N LEU A 338 1.80 -20.88 -1.42
CA LEU A 338 2.21 -19.84 -0.48
C LEU A 338 1.26 -19.72 0.71
N TYR A 339 -0.03 -19.47 0.48
CA TYR A 339 -0.93 -19.03 1.55
C TYR A 339 -2.40 -19.46 1.43
N GLN A 340 -2.76 -20.42 0.57
CA GLN A 340 -4.18 -20.82 0.43
C GLN A 340 -4.80 -21.20 1.79
N ALA A 341 -5.90 -20.55 2.16
CA ALA A 341 -6.54 -20.79 3.44
C ALA A 341 -7.10 -22.23 3.54
N GLY A 342 -6.95 -22.84 4.73
CA GLY A 342 -7.48 -24.18 5.01
C GLY A 342 -6.70 -25.33 4.36
N THR A 343 -5.51 -25.07 3.81
CA THR A 343 -4.59 -26.10 3.29
C THR A 343 -3.25 -26.08 4.04
N ALA A 344 -2.45 -27.13 3.86
CA ALA A 344 -1.04 -27.09 4.22
C ALA A 344 -0.29 -26.28 3.16
N ASN A 345 0.11 -25.06 3.51
CA ASN A 345 0.86 -24.14 2.66
C ASN A 345 2.12 -23.65 3.39
N PHE A 346 2.99 -22.92 2.70
CA PHE A 346 4.25 -22.44 3.27
C PHE A 346 4.04 -21.57 4.51
N VAL A 347 3.14 -20.58 4.46
CA VAL A 347 2.93 -19.68 5.60
C VAL A 347 2.38 -20.42 6.82
N ALA A 348 1.43 -21.35 6.64
CA ALA A 348 0.72 -22.01 7.74
C ALA A 348 1.40 -23.28 8.27
N ALA A 349 2.13 -24.01 7.43
CA ALA A 349 2.67 -25.32 7.75
C ALA A 349 4.20 -25.36 7.78
N SER A 350 4.87 -24.21 7.66
CA SER A 350 6.32 -24.19 7.62
C SER A 350 7.00 -24.54 8.93
N GLY A 351 6.35 -24.23 10.05
CA GLY A 351 6.97 -24.28 11.37
C GLY A 351 7.96 -23.15 11.65
N TYR A 352 8.20 -22.25 10.68
CA TYR A 352 9.00 -21.03 10.86
C TYR A 352 8.10 -19.84 11.17
N ALA A 353 8.71 -18.78 11.74
CA ALA A 353 8.02 -17.51 11.95
C ALA A 353 8.01 -16.68 10.65
N ILE A 354 6.90 -16.75 9.91
CA ILE A 354 6.79 -16.24 8.52
C ILE A 354 5.64 -15.24 8.41
N ALA A 355 5.86 -14.15 7.69
CA ALA A 355 4.79 -13.31 7.16
C ALA A 355 4.98 -13.10 5.65
N VAL A 356 3.89 -12.87 4.94
CA VAL A 356 3.89 -12.63 3.49
C VAL A 356 2.90 -11.53 3.15
N LEU A 357 3.33 -10.61 2.30
CA LEU A 357 2.48 -9.70 1.56
C LEU A 357 2.54 -10.10 0.08
N ALA A 358 1.38 -10.36 -0.51
CA ALA A 358 1.28 -10.70 -1.92
C ALA A 358 1.46 -9.45 -2.79
N PHE A 359 2.38 -9.51 -3.75
CA PHE A 359 2.59 -8.46 -4.74
C PHE A 359 1.92 -8.84 -6.07
N GLU A 360 0.81 -8.21 -6.45
CA GLU A 360 0.09 -7.14 -5.74
C GLU A 360 -1.41 -7.24 -5.94
N ALA A 361 -2.21 -6.44 -5.22
CA ALA A 361 -3.67 -6.53 -5.24
C ALA A 361 -4.24 -6.44 -6.66
N TYR A 362 -3.89 -5.39 -7.40
CA TYR A 362 -4.46 -5.08 -8.70
C TYR A 362 -3.35 -4.89 -9.72
N ASP A 363 -3.61 -5.19 -10.99
CA ASP A 363 -2.68 -4.79 -12.04
C ASP A 363 -2.50 -3.28 -12.03
N GLU A 364 -1.24 -2.84 -12.19
CA GLU A 364 -0.90 -1.44 -12.35
C GLU A 364 -0.34 -1.17 -13.76
N PRO A 365 -1.19 -0.96 -14.78
CA PRO A 365 -0.75 -0.76 -16.16
C PRO A 365 0.23 0.41 -16.36
N ASN A 366 0.26 1.37 -15.42
CA ASN A 366 1.20 2.48 -15.41
C ASN A 366 2.65 2.07 -15.13
N LYS A 367 2.88 0.92 -14.47
CA LYS A 367 4.22 0.31 -14.34
C LYS A 367 4.72 -0.29 -15.67
N GLY A 368 3.82 -0.45 -16.65
CA GLY A 368 4.14 -0.81 -18.02
C GLY A 368 3.15 -1.81 -18.59
N SER A 369 2.25 -1.36 -19.48
CA SER A 369 1.17 -2.21 -20.01
C SER A 369 1.63 -3.46 -20.77
N THR A 370 2.88 -3.44 -21.27
CA THR A 370 3.51 -4.58 -21.96
C THR A 370 4.60 -5.25 -21.12
N SER A 371 5.01 -4.67 -20.00
CA SER A 371 6.01 -5.24 -19.07
C SER A 371 5.29 -6.10 -18.03
N ALA A 372 5.95 -7.14 -17.54
CA ALA A 372 5.44 -7.98 -16.45
C ALA A 372 5.10 -7.17 -15.18
N GLU A 373 5.76 -6.03 -14.95
CA GLU A 373 5.48 -5.10 -13.85
C GLU A 373 4.01 -4.62 -13.84
N GLY A 374 3.38 -4.49 -15.00
CA GLY A 374 1.97 -4.12 -15.09
C GLY A 374 0.98 -5.26 -14.86
N HIS A 375 1.45 -6.48 -14.56
CA HIS A 375 0.65 -7.72 -14.59
C HIS A 375 0.78 -8.60 -13.33
N TYR A 376 1.29 -8.08 -12.21
CA TYR A 376 1.39 -8.80 -10.92
C TYR A 376 0.06 -8.93 -10.16
N GLY A 377 -0.97 -8.20 -10.58
CA GLY A 377 -2.27 -8.14 -9.92
C GLY A 377 -2.92 -9.51 -9.69
N LEU A 378 -3.41 -9.76 -8.48
CA LEU A 378 -4.35 -10.86 -8.19
C LEU A 378 -5.71 -10.62 -8.88
N PHE A 379 -6.05 -9.35 -8.97
CA PHE A 379 -7.14 -8.78 -9.74
C PHE A 379 -6.57 -7.99 -10.92
N ASP A 380 -7.32 -7.85 -12.00
CA ASP A 380 -6.96 -6.91 -13.06
C ASP A 380 -7.21 -5.45 -12.61
N ALA A 381 -6.80 -4.49 -13.45
CA ALA A 381 -6.98 -3.05 -13.21
C ALA A 381 -8.46 -2.62 -13.06
N ASN A 382 -9.41 -3.49 -13.41
CA ASN A 382 -10.85 -3.28 -13.27
C ASN A 382 -11.43 -4.07 -12.09
N CYS A 383 -10.61 -4.55 -11.15
CA CYS A 383 -11.05 -5.33 -10.00
C CYS A 383 -11.70 -6.68 -10.33
N VAL A 384 -11.38 -7.29 -11.48
CA VAL A 384 -11.80 -8.66 -11.81
C VAL A 384 -10.70 -9.63 -11.35
N GLN A 385 -11.05 -10.57 -10.46
CA GLN A 385 -10.09 -11.59 -10.03
C GLN A 385 -9.71 -12.47 -11.21
N LYS A 386 -8.41 -12.64 -11.47
CA LYS A 386 -7.93 -13.31 -12.69
C LYS A 386 -8.12 -14.82 -12.67
N ALA A 387 -8.01 -15.46 -11.51
CA ALA A 387 -8.32 -16.87 -11.33
C ALA A 387 -8.62 -17.24 -9.88
N ALA A 388 -9.30 -18.37 -9.70
CA ALA A 388 -9.32 -19.05 -8.41
C ALA A 388 -7.90 -19.50 -8.04
N GLY A 389 -7.55 -19.44 -6.76
CA GLY A 389 -6.22 -19.82 -6.26
C GLY A 389 -5.23 -18.67 -6.16
N MET A 390 -5.57 -17.49 -6.70
CA MET A 390 -4.72 -16.31 -6.59
C MET A 390 -4.89 -15.56 -5.26
N VAL A 391 -5.95 -15.82 -4.50
CA VAL A 391 -6.25 -15.16 -3.23
C VAL A 391 -6.46 -16.19 -2.11
N PRO A 392 -6.34 -15.82 -0.82
CA PRO A 392 -6.43 -16.76 0.30
C PRO A 392 -7.70 -17.62 0.29
N VAL A 393 -8.87 -17.01 0.05
CA VAL A 393 -10.09 -17.79 -0.23
C VAL A 393 -10.00 -18.29 -1.66
N ASN A 394 -9.78 -19.59 -1.86
CA ASN A 394 -9.60 -20.22 -3.17
C ASN A 394 -10.90 -20.25 -4.01
N LYS A 395 -11.52 -19.08 -4.24
CA LYS A 395 -12.77 -18.82 -4.95
C LYS A 395 -12.64 -17.45 -5.62
N ILE A 396 -13.43 -17.24 -6.67
CA ILE A 396 -13.55 -15.92 -7.31
C ILE A 396 -14.37 -15.02 -6.40
N VAL A 397 -13.78 -13.91 -5.99
CA VAL A 397 -14.43 -12.79 -5.30
C VAL A 397 -14.69 -11.70 -6.32
N SER A 398 -15.95 -11.23 -6.38
CA SER A 398 -16.37 -10.19 -7.30
C SER A 398 -16.97 -9.02 -6.53
N SER A 399 -16.40 -7.84 -6.73
CA SER A 399 -16.96 -6.57 -6.27
C SER A 399 -17.41 -5.77 -7.49
N LYS A 400 -18.71 -5.85 -7.83
CA LYS A 400 -19.32 -5.03 -8.90
C LYS A 400 -19.10 -3.54 -8.67
N ALA A 401 -19.00 -3.16 -7.40
CA ALA A 401 -18.72 -1.79 -7.00
C ALA A 401 -17.36 -1.33 -7.50
N CYS A 402 -16.29 -2.07 -7.18
CA CYS A 402 -14.92 -1.77 -7.58
C CYS A 402 -14.81 -1.69 -9.12
N GLN A 403 -15.39 -2.67 -9.82
CA GLN A 403 -15.51 -2.68 -11.28
C GLN A 403 -16.24 -1.46 -11.85
N GLY A 404 -17.16 -0.87 -11.09
CA GLY A 404 -17.89 0.31 -11.51
C GLY A 404 -17.03 1.57 -11.54
N TYR A 405 -16.03 1.70 -10.66
CA TYR A 405 -15.19 2.91 -10.58
C TYR A 405 -14.30 3.09 -11.82
N SER A 406 -13.90 2.01 -12.50
CA SER A 406 -13.06 2.10 -13.70
C SER A 406 -13.76 2.72 -14.92
N ASN A 407 -15.08 2.89 -14.87
CA ASN A 407 -15.85 3.54 -15.93
C ASN A 407 -16.10 5.05 -15.69
N GLY A 408 -15.56 5.59 -14.60
CA GLY A 408 -15.71 6.99 -14.25
C GLY A 408 -14.62 7.89 -14.84
N SER A 409 -14.80 9.21 -14.67
CA SER A 409 -13.73 10.19 -14.90
C SER A 409 -13.83 11.34 -13.90
N LEU A 410 -12.70 11.99 -13.63
CA LEU A 410 -12.59 13.03 -12.61
C LEU A 410 -13.18 14.34 -13.11
N LEU A 411 -14.05 14.92 -12.29
CA LEU A 411 -14.51 16.28 -12.48
C LEU A 411 -13.43 17.26 -12.06
N THR A 412 -12.96 18.06 -13.00
CA THR A 412 -12.19 19.29 -12.72
C THR A 412 -13.07 20.49 -13.05
N ILE A 413 -13.19 21.46 -12.12
CA ILE A 413 -13.88 22.73 -12.38
C ILE A 413 -12.81 23.81 -12.48
N VAL A 414 -12.48 24.23 -13.70
CA VAL A 414 -11.49 25.29 -13.94
C VAL A 414 -12.18 26.65 -13.82
N GLY A 415 -12.37 27.13 -12.59
CA GLY A 415 -12.81 28.49 -12.30
C GLY A 415 -14.32 28.73 -12.44
N PHE A 416 -14.90 29.27 -11.38
CA PHE A 416 -16.24 29.85 -11.37
C PHE A 416 -16.06 31.17 -10.63
N GLY A 417 -16.04 32.32 -11.29
CA GLY A 417 -15.56 33.60 -10.72
C GLY A 417 -16.31 34.14 -9.49
N HIS A 418 -17.24 33.36 -8.92
CA HIS A 418 -18.07 33.67 -7.77
C HIS A 418 -18.23 32.46 -6.84
N PRO A 419 -18.53 32.66 -5.55
CA PRO A 419 -18.91 31.55 -4.67
C PRO A 419 -20.11 30.77 -5.21
N TYR A 420 -20.06 29.44 -5.09
CA TYR A 420 -21.12 28.55 -5.57
C TYR A 420 -21.27 27.32 -4.68
N THR A 421 -22.43 26.68 -4.75
CA THR A 421 -22.63 25.32 -4.23
C THR A 421 -22.68 24.33 -5.39
N LEU A 422 -21.71 23.43 -5.43
CA LEU A 422 -21.71 22.27 -6.32
C LEU A 422 -22.62 21.20 -5.73
N ALA A 423 -23.57 20.71 -6.52
CA ALA A 423 -24.34 19.51 -6.22
C ALA A 423 -24.19 18.51 -7.36
N ILE A 424 -23.63 17.33 -7.06
CA ILE A 424 -23.52 16.23 -8.02
C ILE A 424 -24.52 15.16 -7.58
N ARG A 425 -25.39 14.73 -8.49
CA ARG A 425 -26.29 13.60 -8.29
C ARG A 425 -25.98 12.52 -9.32
N GLN A 426 -25.70 11.31 -8.83
CA GLN A 426 -25.41 10.17 -9.69
C GLN A 426 -25.79 8.87 -8.98
N THR A 427 -25.62 7.75 -9.67
CA THR A 427 -25.89 6.42 -9.12
C THR A 427 -24.62 5.89 -8.46
N ASN A 428 -24.75 5.36 -7.24
CA ASN A 428 -23.66 4.64 -6.60
C ASN A 428 -23.40 3.33 -7.37
N PRO A 429 -22.19 3.11 -7.92
CA PRO A 429 -21.88 1.90 -8.68
C PRO A 429 -22.01 0.61 -7.86
N ALA A 430 -21.88 0.70 -6.53
CA ALA A 430 -22.01 -0.43 -5.62
C ALA A 430 -23.45 -0.87 -5.39
N THR A 431 -24.36 0.08 -5.17
CA THR A 431 -25.71 -0.20 -4.67
C THR A 431 -26.81 0.07 -5.70
N GLY A 432 -26.52 0.80 -6.77
CA GLY A 432 -27.52 1.27 -7.72
C GLY A 432 -28.44 2.37 -7.16
N VAL A 433 -28.21 2.84 -5.93
CA VAL A 433 -29.01 3.87 -5.27
C VAL A 433 -28.47 5.26 -5.64
N PRO A 434 -29.33 6.28 -5.82
CA PRO A 434 -28.88 7.65 -6.01
C PRO A 434 -28.07 8.15 -4.83
N VAL A 435 -26.90 8.72 -5.12
CA VAL A 435 -26.04 9.43 -4.16
C VAL A 435 -25.89 10.87 -4.57
N THR A 436 -25.58 11.72 -3.59
CA THR A 436 -25.40 13.15 -3.81
C THR A 436 -24.16 13.64 -3.09
N ILE A 437 -23.41 14.50 -3.75
CA ILE A 437 -22.39 15.35 -3.14
C ILE A 437 -22.94 16.77 -3.11
N THR A 438 -22.71 17.48 -2.02
CA THR A 438 -22.93 18.93 -1.94
C THR A 438 -21.71 19.58 -1.32
N ALA A 439 -21.07 20.48 -2.07
CA ALA A 439 -19.87 21.19 -1.65
C ALA A 439 -19.98 22.68 -1.93
N SER A 440 -19.55 23.51 -0.98
CA SER A 440 -19.45 24.95 -1.19
C SER A 440 -18.05 25.30 -1.68
N SER A 441 -17.95 26.22 -2.65
CA SER A 441 -16.68 26.75 -3.17
C SER A 441 -16.68 28.27 -3.09
N ALA A 442 -15.52 28.87 -2.84
CA ALA A 442 -15.32 30.31 -2.83
C ALA A 442 -15.17 30.92 -4.24
N GLY A 443 -15.22 30.10 -5.31
CA GLY A 443 -15.07 30.57 -6.69
C GLY A 443 -13.63 30.79 -7.15
N LYS A 444 -12.64 30.35 -6.37
CA LYS A 444 -11.24 30.36 -6.81
C LYS A 444 -10.95 29.14 -7.68
N PRO A 445 -10.18 29.28 -8.77
CA PRO A 445 -9.64 28.12 -9.45
C PRO A 445 -8.71 27.38 -8.49
N GLY A 446 -8.97 26.09 -8.28
CA GLY A 446 -7.91 25.16 -7.92
C GLY A 446 -8.23 24.16 -6.81
N PRO A 447 -7.29 23.23 -6.62
CA PRO A 447 -7.22 22.28 -5.50
C PRO A 447 -6.68 22.92 -4.21
N SER A 448 -6.64 24.26 -4.09
CA SER A 448 -5.99 24.94 -2.95
C SER A 448 -6.93 25.21 -1.76
N ASP A 449 -8.24 25.08 -1.93
CA ASP A 449 -9.25 25.31 -0.90
C ASP A 449 -10.43 24.31 -0.91
N ALA A 450 -10.42 23.29 -1.78
CA ALA A 450 -11.41 22.21 -1.76
C ALA A 450 -11.14 21.21 -0.62
N THR A 451 -12.15 20.92 0.20
CA THR A 451 -12.07 19.92 1.29
C THR A 451 -11.85 18.49 0.77
N TRP A 452 -12.15 18.26 -0.51
CA TRP A 452 -12.11 16.98 -1.20
C TRP A 452 -11.39 17.15 -2.53
N PRO A 453 -10.36 16.35 -2.83
CA PRO A 453 -9.50 16.65 -3.96
C PRO A 453 -10.24 16.49 -5.30
N GLN A 454 -11.04 15.43 -5.53
CA GLN A 454 -11.69 15.19 -6.84
C GLN A 454 -12.93 14.29 -6.77
N TYR A 455 -13.95 14.62 -7.57
CA TYR A 455 -15.19 13.83 -7.68
C TYR A 455 -15.16 12.94 -8.92
N LEU A 456 -15.43 11.65 -8.76
CA LEU A 456 -15.56 10.71 -9.88
C LEU A 456 -16.98 10.77 -10.42
N LEU A 457 -17.11 10.98 -11.72
CA LEU A 457 -18.38 11.08 -12.43
C LEU A 457 -18.61 9.91 -13.38
N PHE A 458 -19.87 9.54 -13.55
CA PHE A 458 -20.32 8.53 -14.51
C PHE A 458 -21.26 9.12 -15.57
N PRO A 459 -21.43 8.44 -16.73
CA PRO A 459 -22.50 8.78 -17.66
C PRO A 459 -23.87 8.85 -16.97
N GLY A 460 -24.62 9.91 -17.25
CA GLY A 460 -25.90 10.22 -16.59
C GLY A 460 -25.80 11.01 -15.29
N ALA A 461 -24.59 11.25 -14.75
CA ALA A 461 -24.41 12.12 -13.59
C ALA A 461 -24.92 13.54 -13.89
N THR A 462 -25.71 14.10 -12.98
CA THR A 462 -26.21 15.48 -13.06
C THR A 462 -25.37 16.37 -12.16
N ILE A 463 -24.80 17.43 -12.72
CA ILE A 463 -24.00 18.43 -12.01
C ILE A 463 -24.79 19.72 -11.99
N THR A 464 -25.08 20.22 -10.79
CA THR A 464 -25.73 21.50 -10.57
C THR A 464 -24.78 22.44 -9.88
N ILE A 465 -24.48 23.57 -10.51
CA ILE A 465 -23.80 24.68 -9.86
C ILE A 465 -24.88 25.67 -9.41
N ARG A 466 -25.08 25.80 -8.09
CA ARG A 466 -26.02 26.75 -7.50
C ARG A 466 -25.27 28.03 -7.15
N GLY A 467 -25.54 29.07 -7.92
CA GLY A 467 -24.95 30.41 -7.81
C GLY A 467 -25.78 31.42 -8.59
N THR A 468 -25.20 32.59 -8.87
CA THR A 468 -25.82 33.59 -9.76
C THR A 468 -24.92 33.78 -10.98
N PRO A 469 -25.19 33.13 -12.13
CA PRO A 469 -26.32 32.23 -12.41
C PRO A 469 -26.11 30.82 -11.88
N SER A 470 -27.22 30.11 -11.69
CA SER A 470 -27.22 28.66 -11.43
C SER A 470 -27.34 27.91 -12.75
N CYS A 471 -26.69 26.77 -12.87
CA CYS A 471 -26.80 25.94 -14.07
C CYS A 471 -26.78 24.45 -13.75
N THR A 472 -27.24 23.64 -14.70
CA THR A 472 -27.25 22.18 -14.60
C THR A 472 -26.77 21.57 -15.90
N SER A 473 -25.82 20.65 -15.79
CA SER A 473 -25.29 19.83 -16.88
C SER A 473 -25.47 18.36 -16.55
N THR A 474 -25.59 17.53 -17.57
CA THR A 474 -25.61 16.07 -17.46
C THR A 474 -24.41 15.51 -18.20
N VAL A 475 -23.67 14.59 -17.57
CA VAL A 475 -22.62 13.82 -18.24
C VAL A 475 -23.27 12.94 -19.30
N GLN A 476 -23.00 13.23 -20.57
CA GLN A 476 -23.54 12.50 -21.70
C GLN A 476 -22.72 11.24 -21.99
N SER A 477 -21.39 11.35 -22.00
CA SER A 477 -20.47 10.23 -22.26
C SER A 477 -19.10 10.49 -21.67
N ILE A 478 -18.36 9.40 -21.44
CA ILE A 478 -16.94 9.41 -21.07
C ILE A 478 -16.18 8.58 -22.09
N VAL A 479 -15.17 9.17 -22.73
CA VAL A 479 -14.34 8.48 -23.74
C VAL A 479 -12.87 8.82 -23.46
N ASN A 480 -12.05 7.80 -23.18
CA ASN A 480 -10.63 7.97 -22.83
C ASN A 480 -10.40 8.99 -21.70
N GLY A 481 -11.25 8.97 -20.67
CA GLY A 481 -11.22 9.93 -19.57
C GLY A 481 -11.81 11.31 -19.90
N HIS A 482 -12.13 11.62 -21.15
CA HIS A 482 -12.78 12.88 -21.52
C HIS A 482 -14.29 12.82 -21.27
N ILE A 483 -14.79 13.78 -20.51
CA ILE A 483 -16.22 13.90 -20.18
C ILE A 483 -16.89 14.82 -21.20
N THR A 484 -17.97 14.34 -21.82
CA THR A 484 -18.85 15.16 -22.66
C THR A 484 -20.11 15.50 -21.86
N PHE A 485 -20.51 16.76 -21.90
CA PHE A 485 -21.70 17.26 -21.19
C PHE A 485 -22.81 17.64 -22.15
N SER A 486 -24.05 17.50 -21.67
CA SER A 486 -25.25 18.07 -22.28
C SER A 486 -25.94 19.01 -21.28
N GLY A 487 -26.64 20.04 -21.76
CA GLY A 487 -27.29 21.05 -20.91
C GLY A 487 -26.77 22.47 -21.15
N THR A 488 -27.16 23.41 -20.29
CA THR A 488 -26.97 24.86 -20.49
C THR A 488 -26.20 25.50 -19.33
N CYS A 489 -25.07 24.93 -18.94
CA CYS A 489 -24.07 25.69 -18.19
C CYS A 489 -23.38 26.72 -19.11
N ASN A 490 -24.14 27.74 -19.49
CA ASN A 490 -23.63 28.98 -20.05
C ASN A 490 -23.18 29.84 -18.86
N CYS A 491 -21.88 29.91 -18.64
CA CYS A 491 -21.33 30.86 -17.68
C CYS A 491 -21.52 32.29 -18.19
N PRO A 492 -21.72 33.28 -17.30
CA PRO A 492 -21.78 34.69 -17.72
C PRO A 492 -20.48 35.05 -18.45
N ASN A 493 -20.59 35.56 -19.67
CA ASN A 493 -19.45 36.13 -20.38
C ASN A 493 -19.20 37.56 -19.86
N ASP A 494 -18.66 37.68 -18.65
CA ASP A 494 -18.41 38.94 -17.94
C ASP A 494 -16.93 39.33 -17.89
N ASN A 495 -16.10 38.72 -18.75
CA ASN A 495 -14.64 38.87 -18.80
C ASN A 495 -13.89 38.43 -17.52
N LEU A 496 -14.58 37.76 -16.57
CA LEU A 496 -13.99 37.13 -15.37
C LEU A 496 -14.15 35.60 -15.36
N ASN A 497 -14.92 35.04 -16.30
CA ASN A 497 -15.26 33.61 -16.37
C ASN A 497 -14.73 32.94 -17.65
N ASN A 498 -13.93 31.89 -17.49
CA ASN A 498 -13.76 30.86 -18.50
C ASN A 498 -14.12 29.53 -17.85
N CYS A 499 -15.30 28.99 -18.16
CA CYS A 499 -15.68 27.65 -17.72
C CYS A 499 -15.09 26.64 -18.70
N TYR A 500 -14.01 25.97 -18.29
CA TYR A 500 -13.52 24.77 -18.96
C TYR A 500 -13.88 23.56 -18.11
N TYR A 501 -14.54 22.58 -18.72
CA TYR A 501 -14.66 21.23 -18.20
C TYR A 501 -13.40 20.42 -18.54
#